data_AF-A0A6A6E0X5-F1
#
_entry.id   AF-A0A6A6E0X5-F1
#
_cell.length_a   1.000
_cell.length_b   1.000
_cell.length_c   1.000
_cell.angle_alpha   90.00
_cell.angle_beta   90.00
_cell.angle_gamma   90.00
#
_symmetry.space_group_name_H-M   'P 1'
#
loop_
_entity.id
_entity.type
_entity.pdbx_description
1 polymer ?
#
loop_
_entity_poly.entity_id
_entity_poly.type
_entity_poly.pdbx_seq_one_letter_code
_entity_poly.pdbx_strand_id
1 'polypeptide(L)'
;MVNESDNQKAIDDLDSQEAPNYSSTARIFSIDRKTLQRRHQAMSRSIQQAHSESLQLLTDAQEAALIQHINDLSDRGLPPHLNFSGISCLGSLKSSPERTG
;
A
#
# COMPACT_ATOMS: atom_id res chain seq x y z
N MET A 1 -11.89 14.50 -10.63
CA MET A 1 -10.85 13.47 -10.46
C MET A 1 -11.55 12.15 -10.61
N VAL A 2 -11.29 11.37 -11.68
CA VAL A 2 -12.02 10.12 -11.92
C VAL A 2 -11.43 9.07 -10.97
N ASN A 3 -12.25 8.45 -10.13
CA ASN A 3 -11.75 7.46 -9.19
C ASN A 3 -11.21 6.24 -9.96
N GLU A 4 -10.06 5.72 -9.53
CA GLU A 4 -9.45 4.53 -10.15
C GLU A 4 -10.39 3.31 -10.10
N SER A 5 -11.18 3.21 -9.02
CA SER A 5 -12.21 2.19 -8.86
C SER A 5 -13.27 2.22 -9.96
N ASP A 6 -13.68 3.41 -10.42
CA ASP A 6 -14.71 3.52 -11.46
C ASP A 6 -14.16 3.15 -12.84
N ASN A 7 -12.88 3.39 -13.09
CA ASN A 7 -12.22 2.93 -14.31
C ASN A 7 -12.13 1.41 -14.36
N GLN A 8 -11.82 0.75 -13.23
CA GLN A 8 -11.75 -0.71 -13.19
C GLN A 8 -13.14 -1.33 -13.45
N LYS A 9 -14.17 -0.83 -12.77
CA LYS A 9 -15.56 -1.29 -13.00
C LYS A 9 -16.01 -1.09 -14.45
N ALA A 10 -15.60 0.02 -15.08
CA ALA A 10 -15.91 0.28 -16.49
C ALA A 10 -15.18 -0.68 -17.44
N ILE A 11 -13.97 -1.12 -17.10
CA ILE A 11 -13.24 -2.14 -17.86
C ILE A 11 -13.91 -3.51 -17.69
N ASP A 12 -14.25 -3.89 -16.46
CA ASP A 12 -14.92 -5.17 -16.16
C ASP A 12 -16.30 -5.27 -16.87
N ASP A 13 -17.03 -4.16 -16.94
CA ASP A 13 -18.29 -4.06 -17.70
C ASP A 13 -18.07 -4.22 -19.21
N LEU A 14 -17.00 -3.64 -19.77
CA LEU A 14 -16.66 -3.79 -21.20
C LEU A 14 -16.25 -5.22 -21.54
N ASP A 15 -15.51 -5.89 -20.66
CA ASP A 15 -15.07 -7.28 -20.85
C ASP A 15 -16.23 -8.28 -20.72
N SER A 16 -17.32 -7.89 -20.04
CA SER A 16 -18.55 -8.68 -19.93
C SER A 16 -19.45 -8.58 -21.18
N GLN A 17 -19.20 -7.63 -22.08
CA GLN A 17 -19.98 -7.45 -23.31
C GLN A 17 -19.41 -8.28 -24.45
N GLU A 18 -20.25 -8.96 -25.23
CA GLU A 18 -19.81 -9.69 -26.44
C GLU A 18 -19.16 -8.76 -27.49
N ALA A 19 -19.62 -7.50 -27.55
CA ALA A 19 -19.04 -6.45 -28.36
C ALA A 19 -18.87 -5.18 -27.50
N PRO A 20 -17.63 -4.70 -27.27
CA PRO A 20 -17.37 -3.63 -26.32
C PRO A 20 -17.92 -2.28 -26.80
N ASN A 21 -18.91 -1.74 -26.08
CA ASN A 21 -19.49 -0.43 -26.36
C ASN A 21 -18.93 0.64 -25.41
N TYR A 22 -17.83 1.25 -25.82
CA TYR A 22 -17.17 2.33 -25.06
C TYR A 22 -18.07 3.54 -24.81
N SER A 23 -19.04 3.83 -25.66
CA SER A 23 -19.83 5.07 -25.58
C SER A 23 -20.91 4.99 -24.50
N SER A 24 -21.57 3.83 -24.38
CA SER A 24 -22.55 3.59 -23.32
C SER A 24 -21.86 3.50 -21.96
N THR A 25 -20.80 2.70 -21.85
CA THR A 25 -20.10 2.49 -20.59
C THR A 25 -19.44 3.78 -20.10
N ALA A 26 -18.83 4.58 -21.00
CA ALA A 26 -18.31 5.90 -20.66
C ALA A 26 -19.36 6.85 -20.04
N ARG A 27 -20.61 6.81 -20.54
CA ARG A 27 -21.71 7.62 -19.99
C ARG A 27 -22.16 7.15 -18.61
N ILE A 28 -22.23 5.84 -18.39
CA ILE A 28 -22.63 5.24 -17.11
C ILE A 28 -21.65 5.65 -16.01
N PHE A 29 -20.35 5.48 -16.28
CA PHE A 29 -19.30 5.75 -15.31
C PHE A 29 -18.78 7.19 -15.34
N SER A 30 -19.35 8.06 -16.19
CA SER A 30 -18.92 9.46 -16.36
C SER A 30 -17.41 9.61 -16.65
N ILE A 31 -16.88 8.70 -17.47
CA ILE A 31 -15.47 8.66 -17.87
C ILE A 31 -15.36 9.13 -19.32
N ASP A 32 -14.30 9.84 -19.68
CA ASP A 32 -14.06 10.16 -21.07
C ASP A 32 -13.82 8.88 -21.91
N ARG A 33 -14.50 8.77 -23.05
CA ARG A 33 -14.46 7.60 -23.93
C ARG A 33 -13.02 7.28 -24.39
N LYS A 34 -12.22 8.30 -24.72
CA LYS A 34 -10.83 8.06 -25.16
C LYS A 34 -9.98 7.53 -24.02
N THR A 35 -10.20 8.04 -22.80
CA THR A 35 -9.53 7.53 -21.59
C THR A 35 -9.86 6.05 -21.37
N LEU A 36 -11.14 5.69 -21.44
CA LEU A 36 -11.58 4.30 -21.27
C LEU A 36 -10.99 3.37 -22.34
N GLN A 37 -11.02 3.79 -23.61
CA GLN A 37 -10.44 3.03 -24.71
C GLN A 37 -8.92 2.80 -24.53
N ARG A 38 -8.16 3.83 -24.15
CA ARG A 38 -6.70 3.71 -23.95
C ARG A 38 -6.37 2.77 -22.79
N ARG A 39 -7.17 2.79 -21.72
CA ARG A 39 -7.02 1.88 -20.58
C ARG A 39 -7.34 0.44 -20.96
N HIS A 40 -8.46 0.20 -21.66
CA HIS A 40 -8.85 -1.13 -22.14
C HIS A 40 -7.79 -1.75 -23.07
N GLN A 41 -7.19 -0.94 -23.94
CA GLN A 41 -6.10 -1.34 -24.83
C GLN A 41 -4.71 -1.41 -24.14
N ALA A 42 -4.65 -1.35 -22.81
CA ALA A 42 -3.43 -1.35 -22.00
C ALA A 42 -2.38 -0.27 -22.37
N MET A 43 -2.79 0.81 -23.05
CA MET A 43 -1.91 1.94 -23.41
C MET A 43 -1.63 2.87 -22.23
N SER A 44 -2.43 2.79 -21.16
CA SER A 44 -2.27 3.60 -19.95
C SER A 44 -2.42 2.71 -18.73
N ARG A 45 -1.45 2.78 -17.83
CA ARG A 45 -1.41 1.99 -16.59
C ARG A 45 -2.18 2.70 -15.48
N SER A 46 -2.67 1.94 -14.51
CA SER A 46 -3.21 2.53 -13.29
C SER A 46 -2.10 3.27 -12.54
N ILE A 47 -2.47 4.28 -11.75
CA ILE A 47 -1.50 4.99 -10.89
C ILE A 47 -0.83 4.00 -9.93
N GLN A 48 -1.58 3.03 -9.40
CA GLN A 48 -1.04 2.01 -8.50
C GLN A 48 -0.02 1.12 -9.19
N GLN A 49 -0.29 0.67 -10.41
CA GLN A 49 0.67 -0.13 -11.19
C GLN A 49 1.92 0.67 -11.52
N ALA A 50 1.76 1.92 -11.99
CA ALA A 50 2.91 2.79 -12.27
C ALA A 50 3.75 3.05 -11.01
N HIS A 51 3.10 3.24 -9.87
CA HIS A 51 3.77 3.45 -8.58
C HIS A 51 4.45 2.17 -8.09
N SER A 52 3.82 1.01 -8.26
CA SER A 52 4.44 -0.28 -7.96
C SER A 52 5.70 -0.50 -8.78
N GLU A 53 5.63 -0.33 -10.11
CA GLU A 53 6.77 -0.56 -10.99
C GLU A 53 7.90 0.46 -10.82
N SER A 54 7.57 1.73 -10.56
CA SER A 54 8.56 2.82 -10.54
C SER A 54 9.06 3.19 -9.15
N LEU A 55 8.27 2.97 -8.10
CA LEU A 55 8.53 3.52 -6.77
C LEU A 55 8.60 2.43 -5.68
N GLN A 56 8.06 1.23 -5.89
CA GLN A 56 8.34 0.12 -4.96
C GLN A 56 9.74 -0.42 -5.20
N LEU A 57 10.54 -0.40 -4.13
CA LEU A 57 11.88 -1.00 -4.10
C LEU A 57 11.84 -2.44 -3.57
N LEU A 58 10.74 -2.81 -2.91
CA LEU A 58 10.53 -4.10 -2.27
C LEU A 58 9.44 -4.86 -3.01
N THR A 59 9.54 -6.18 -3.02
CA THR A 59 8.45 -7.05 -3.50
C THR A 59 7.34 -7.12 -2.46
N ASP A 60 6.11 -7.46 -2.88
CA ASP A 60 4.97 -7.62 -1.96
C ASP A 60 5.27 -8.58 -0.80
N ALA A 61 6.03 -9.65 -1.07
CA ALA A 61 6.45 -10.62 -0.06
C ALA A 61 7.46 -10.01 0.93
N GLN A 62 8.36 -9.14 0.46
CA GLN A 62 9.31 -8.42 1.32
C GLN A 62 8.60 -7.36 2.17
N GLU A 63 7.64 -6.62 1.61
CA GLU A 63 6.82 -5.68 2.37
C GLU A 63 6.01 -6.41 3.45
N ALA A 64 5.37 -7.54 3.14
CA ALA A 64 4.63 -8.33 4.11
C ALA A 64 5.52 -8.86 5.24
N ALA A 65 6.71 -9.37 4.91
CA ALA A 65 7.69 -9.82 5.90
C ALA A 65 8.17 -8.66 6.78
N LEU A 66 8.38 -7.48 6.21
CA LEU A 66 8.79 -6.28 6.95
C LEU A 66 7.68 -5.81 7.91
N ILE A 67 6.42 -5.82 7.47
CA ILE A 67 5.26 -5.48 8.31
C ILE A 67 5.14 -6.46 9.47
N GLN A 68 5.26 -7.78 9.21
CA GLN A 68 5.25 -8.78 10.27
C GLN A 68 6.38 -8.53 11.27
N HIS A 69 7.59 -8.25 10.79
CA HIS A 69 8.72 -7.95 11.65
C HIS A 69 8.50 -6.71 12.53
N ILE A 70 7.92 -5.64 11.97
CA ILE A 70 7.56 -4.43 12.71
C ILE A 70 6.51 -4.71 13.79
N ASN A 71 5.52 -5.54 13.49
CA ASN A 71 4.49 -5.94 14.44
C ASN A 71 5.10 -6.78 15.58
N ASP A 72 5.95 -7.75 15.25
CA ASP A 72 6.67 -8.58 16.23
C ASP A 72 7.54 -7.74 17.17
N LEU A 73 8.20 -6.69 16.65
CA LEU A 73 8.96 -5.75 17.47
C LEU A 73 8.04 -4.95 18.40
N SER A 74 6.91 -4.48 17.87
CA SER A 74 5.93 -3.69 18.63
C SER A 74 5.29 -4.51 19.75
N ASP A 75 4.94 -5.76 19.49
CA ASP A 75 4.40 -6.70 20.48
C ASP A 75 5.38 -6.98 21.62
N ARG A 76 6.69 -6.93 21.32
CA ARG A 76 7.77 -7.05 22.32
C ARG A 76 8.09 -5.73 23.04
N GLY A 77 7.39 -4.65 22.71
CA GLY A 77 7.65 -3.31 23.24
C GLY A 77 8.94 -2.66 22.72
N LEU A 78 9.50 -3.18 21.62
CA LEU A 78 10.68 -2.64 20.97
C LEU A 78 10.28 -1.64 19.87
N PRO A 79 10.97 -0.49 19.75
CA PRO A 79 10.67 0.44 18.68
C PRO A 79 10.96 -0.18 17.31
N PRO A 80 10.08 0.02 16.30
CA PRO A 80 10.20 -0.60 14.99
C PRO A 80 11.35 -0.04 14.14
N HIS A 81 11.99 1.04 14.60
CA HIS A 81 13.26 1.54 14.05
C HIS A 81 14.41 0.99 14.90
N LEU A 82 14.96 -0.16 14.50
CA LEU A 82 16.20 -0.68 15.08
C LEU A 82 17.40 0.16 14.62
N ASN A 83 17.48 1.42 15.06
CA ASN A 83 18.76 2.10 15.12
C ASN A 83 19.52 1.48 16.30
N PHE A 84 20.37 0.49 16.03
CA PHE A 84 21.33 -0.12 16.96
C PHE A 84 22.38 0.87 17.51
N SER A 85 22.17 2.17 17.38
CA SER A 85 22.97 3.22 18.02
C SER A 85 22.30 3.66 19.32
N GLY A 86 22.25 2.79 20.32
CA GLY A 86 21.75 3.20 21.63
C GLY A 86 21.33 2.08 22.55
N ILE A 87 22.28 1.26 22.98
CA ILE A 87 22.17 0.64 24.30
C ILE A 87 22.23 1.79 25.32
N SER A 88 21.07 2.38 25.61
CA SER A 88 20.87 3.34 26.68
C SER A 88 19.39 3.30 27.01
N CYS A 89 19.08 3.09 28.29
CA CYS A 89 17.72 3.10 28.86
C CYS A 89 16.99 1.75 28.83
N LEU A 90 17.50 0.76 29.56
CA LEU A 90 16.61 -0.08 30.37
C LEU A 90 17.21 -0.31 31.77
N GLY A 91 16.53 0.26 32.76
CA GLY A 91 16.46 -0.29 34.11
C GLY A 91 17.51 0.18 35.11
N SER A 92 17.30 1.36 35.68
CA SER A 92 17.78 1.66 37.05
C SER A 92 17.22 0.62 38.01
N LEU A 93 17.97 -0.45 38.28
CA LEU A 93 17.72 -1.32 39.41
C LEU A 93 18.06 -0.55 40.68
N LYS A 94 17.03 -0.25 41.46
CA LYS A 94 17.10 0.29 42.83
C LYS A 94 18.25 -0.37 43.61
N SER A 95 19.30 0.41 43.89
CA SER A 95 20.09 0.21 45.10
C SER A 95 19.55 1.20 46.14
N SER A 96 18.64 0.73 46.99
CA SER A 96 18.31 1.43 48.23
C SER A 96 19.39 1.07 49.25
N PRO A 97 20.15 2.04 49.80
CA PRO A 97 21.00 1.76 50.93
C PRO A 97 20.12 1.73 52.19
N GLU A 98 19.96 0.56 52.79
CA GLU A 98 19.60 0.50 54.20
C GLU A 98 20.73 1.14 55.00
N ARG A 99 20.44 2.31 55.58
CA ARG A 99 21.28 2.95 56.60
C ARG A 99 20.51 3.07 57.90
N THR A 100 21.04 2.35 58.88
CA THR A 100 21.21 2.71 60.31
C THR A 100 19.99 2.80 61.22
N GLY A 101 20.09 2.05 62.33
CA GLY A 101 19.28 2.15 63.54
C GLY A 101 19.50 0.96 64.43
#